data_AF-A0A960HN78-F1
#
_entry.id   AF-A0A960HN78-F1
#
_cell.length_a   1.000
_cell.length_b   1.000
_cell.length_c   1.000
_cell.angle_alpha   90.00
_cell.angle_beta   90.00
_cell.angle_gamma   90.00
#
_symmetry.space_group_name_H-M   'P 1'
#
loop_
_entity.id
_entity.type
_entity.pdbx_description
1 polymer ?
#
loop_
_entity_poly.entity_id
_entity_poly.type
_entity_poly.pdbx_seq_one_letter_code
_entity_poly.pdbx_strand_id
1 'polypeptide(L)'
;MERTEGREVEDPRPRWSDGVALGIGGVIVGALSLMAVYGEVFADALVFLAVLAGLGLWSLRTPSTRLRWAIAVAMALFVGINLVFAVSDLAHPESPGPFVTTAIVIVFGLATVGLAVAAARRRPLPLAPVFGGAGAVLVLAAIVAAVAAAGVDDDVAQPGDVTVVAEDFDYPEVVEVGAGATGLLVENLDAGRHNFIVEGESAAVELPAGTDTRVALDLEPGEYRFYCSVPGHDGMEGTLRVLG
;
A
#
# COMPACT_ATOMS: atom_id res chain seq x y z
N MET A 1 38.20 21.99 -48.94
CA MET A 1 38.55 22.24 -47.52
C MET A 1 37.27 22.00 -46.73
N GLU A 2 36.92 20.73 -46.56
CA GLU A 2 35.72 20.29 -45.84
C GLU A 2 36.02 20.29 -44.34
N ARG A 3 35.23 21.05 -43.60
CA ARG A 3 35.28 21.14 -42.14
C ARG A 3 34.34 20.05 -41.63
N THR A 4 34.91 18.90 -41.29
CA THR A 4 34.19 17.80 -40.62
C THR A 4 33.59 18.33 -39.31
N GLU A 5 32.27 18.27 -39.22
CA GLU A 5 31.48 18.55 -38.03
C GLU A 5 31.96 17.66 -36.88
N GLY A 6 32.31 18.30 -35.77
CA GLY A 6 32.61 17.62 -34.51
C GLY A 6 31.35 16.96 -33.99
N ARG A 7 31.26 15.64 -34.15
CA ARG A 7 30.26 14.82 -33.48
C ARG A 7 30.49 14.95 -31.98
N GLU A 8 29.59 15.65 -31.28
CA GLU A 8 29.55 15.68 -29.82
C GLU A 8 29.62 14.23 -29.32
N VAL A 9 30.70 13.93 -28.62
CA VAL A 9 30.82 12.67 -27.88
C VAL A 9 29.88 12.84 -26.69
N GLU A 10 28.64 12.37 -26.85
CA GLU A 10 27.69 12.19 -25.76
C GLU A 10 28.44 11.51 -24.61
N ASP A 11 28.58 12.24 -23.49
CA ASP A 11 29.21 11.76 -22.27
C ASP A 11 28.58 10.40 -21.90
N PRO A 12 29.34 9.29 -21.94
CA PRO A 12 28.82 7.94 -21.73
C PRO A 12 28.66 7.70 -20.23
N ARG A 13 28.11 8.66 -19.49
CA ARG A 13 27.64 8.39 -18.15
C ARG A 13 26.67 7.21 -18.26
N PRO A 14 26.90 6.13 -17.49
CA PRO A 14 26.08 4.96 -17.68
C PRO A 14 24.65 5.30 -17.30
N ARG A 15 23.71 5.14 -18.26
CA ARG A 15 22.25 5.25 -18.09
C ARG A 15 21.71 4.54 -16.83
N TRP A 16 22.51 3.63 -16.25
CA TRP A 16 22.32 3.01 -14.95
C TRP A 16 21.94 3.93 -13.81
N SER A 17 22.71 5.00 -13.61
CA SER A 17 22.51 5.85 -12.44
C SER A 17 21.18 6.60 -12.54
N ASP A 18 20.79 7.01 -13.75
CA ASP A 18 19.50 7.63 -14.02
C ASP A 18 18.36 6.63 -13.76
N GLY A 19 18.48 5.39 -14.25
CA GLY A 19 17.48 4.35 -14.01
C GLY A 19 17.32 4.01 -12.52
N VAL A 20 18.42 3.88 -11.77
CA VAL A 20 18.36 3.62 -10.32
C VAL A 20 17.73 4.80 -9.58
N ALA A 21 18.11 6.04 -9.91
CA ALA A 21 17.55 7.23 -9.27
C ALA A 21 16.05 7.40 -9.59
N LEU A 22 15.63 7.15 -10.84
CA LEU A 22 14.22 7.15 -11.23
C LEU A 22 13.41 6.08 -10.48
N GLY A 23 13.97 4.87 -10.35
CA GLY A 23 13.34 3.80 -9.60
C GLY A 23 13.15 4.16 -8.12
N ILE A 24 14.18 4.71 -7.47
CA ILE A 24 14.10 5.24 -6.10
C ILE A 24 13.06 6.34 -5.99
N GLY A 25 13.01 7.27 -6.96
CA GLY A 25 11.99 8.32 -7.01
C GLY A 25 10.57 7.76 -7.06
N GLY A 26 10.34 6.72 -7.86
CA GLY A 26 9.05 6.02 -7.92
C GLY A 26 8.64 5.39 -6.58
N VAL A 27 9.58 4.75 -5.88
CA VAL A 27 9.34 4.21 -4.52
C VAL A 27 8.98 5.32 -3.53
N ILE A 28 9.73 6.42 -3.54
CA ILE A 28 9.46 7.56 -2.64
C ILE A 28 8.08 8.15 -2.90
N VAL A 29 7.74 8.40 -4.16
CA VAL A 29 6.41 8.92 -4.53
C VAL A 29 5.31 7.94 -4.13
N GLY A 30 5.48 6.65 -4.40
CA GLY A 30 4.52 5.62 -4.01
C GLY A 30 4.30 5.56 -2.49
N ALA A 31 5.38 5.55 -1.72
CA ALA A 31 5.31 5.47 -0.26
C ALA A 31 4.70 6.74 0.37
N LEU A 32 5.03 7.92 -0.13
CA LEU A 32 4.41 9.17 0.31
C LEU A 32 2.93 9.24 -0.09
N SER A 33 2.56 8.68 -1.24
CA SER A 33 1.16 8.59 -1.66
C SER A 33 0.40 7.62 -0.76
N LEU A 34 1.00 6.50 -0.37
CA LEU A 34 0.41 5.54 0.57
C LEU A 34 0.17 6.18 1.94
N MET A 35 1.13 6.93 2.47
CA MET A 35 0.95 7.73 3.70
C MET A 35 -0.22 8.72 3.57
N ALA A 36 -0.32 9.41 2.43
CA ALA A 36 -1.42 10.32 2.18
C ALA A 36 -2.79 9.61 2.08
N VAL A 37 -2.83 8.41 1.51
CA VAL A 37 -4.05 7.57 1.47
C VAL A 37 -4.47 7.16 2.87
N TYR A 38 -3.52 6.76 3.70
CA TYR A 38 -3.82 6.39 5.09
C TYR A 38 -4.07 7.59 6.01
N GLY A 39 -3.80 8.83 5.59
CA GLY A 39 -3.88 9.98 6.48
C GLY A 39 -2.80 10.01 7.57
N GLU A 40 -1.87 9.05 7.57
CA GLU A 40 -0.85 8.87 8.59
C GLU A 40 0.57 9.09 8.09
N VAL A 41 1.42 9.59 8.97
CA VAL A 41 2.84 9.81 8.70
C VAL A 41 3.70 8.89 9.57
N PHE A 42 4.27 7.85 8.95
CA PHE A 42 5.21 6.94 9.60
C PHE A 42 6.63 7.54 9.64
N ALA A 43 7.04 8.03 10.81
CA ALA A 43 8.30 8.76 10.98
C ALA A 43 9.55 7.92 10.63
N ASP A 44 9.53 6.64 10.97
CA ASP A 44 10.56 5.66 10.64
C ASP A 44 10.67 5.43 9.13
N ALA A 45 9.54 5.33 8.43
CA ALA A 45 9.52 5.23 6.98
C ALA A 45 10.09 6.50 6.32
N LEU A 46 9.77 7.70 6.83
CA LEU A 46 10.36 8.95 6.33
C LEU A 46 11.89 8.98 6.44
N VAL A 47 12.44 8.51 7.56
CA VAL A 47 13.89 8.39 7.73
C VAL A 47 14.47 7.44 6.69
N PHE A 48 13.82 6.30 6.46
CA PHE A 48 14.26 5.34 5.45
C PHE A 48 14.21 5.91 4.03
N LEU A 49 13.12 6.61 3.67
CA LEU A 49 12.97 7.28 2.37
C LEU A 49 14.03 8.37 2.17
N ALA A 50 14.38 9.12 3.20
CA ALA A 50 15.45 10.12 3.15
C ALA A 50 16.82 9.45 2.88
N VAL A 51 17.10 8.31 3.51
CA VAL A 51 18.32 7.51 3.23
C VAL A 51 18.33 7.02 1.79
N LEU A 52 17.22 6.46 1.30
CA LEU A 52 17.10 6.03 -0.10
C LEU A 52 17.32 7.19 -1.09
N ALA A 53 16.72 8.36 -0.83
CA ALA A 53 16.92 9.56 -1.63
C ALA A 53 18.40 9.97 -1.66
N GLY A 54 19.06 9.97 -0.51
CA GLY A 54 20.50 10.23 -0.39
C GLY A 54 21.35 9.25 -1.21
N LEU A 55 21.04 7.95 -1.14
CA LEU A 55 21.72 6.92 -1.93
C LEU A 55 21.49 7.10 -3.44
N GLY A 56 20.26 7.43 -3.84
CA GLY A 56 19.91 7.73 -5.23
C GLY A 56 20.71 8.93 -5.78
N LEU A 57 20.71 10.04 -5.05
CA LEU A 57 21.48 11.25 -5.38
C LEU A 57 22.99 11.00 -5.39
N TRP A 58 23.50 10.13 -4.51
CA TRP A 58 24.90 9.73 -4.53
C TRP A 58 25.23 8.90 -5.76
N SER A 59 24.34 7.98 -6.17
CA SER A 59 24.53 7.12 -7.34
C SER A 59 24.67 7.88 -8.65
N LEU A 60 24.06 9.08 -8.76
CA LEU A 60 24.20 9.99 -9.89
C LEU A 60 25.61 10.61 -9.99
N ARG A 61 26.36 10.63 -8.89
CA ARG A 61 27.69 11.26 -8.80
C ARG A 61 28.85 10.27 -8.82
N THR A 62 28.60 8.96 -8.73
CA THR A 62 29.67 7.96 -8.67
C THR A 62 29.35 6.67 -9.44
N PRO A 63 30.33 6.09 -10.16
CA PRO A 63 30.18 4.79 -10.81
C PRO A 63 30.43 3.60 -9.86
N SER A 64 30.44 3.80 -8.54
CA SER A 64 30.79 2.77 -7.54
C SER A 64 29.91 1.51 -7.61
N THR A 65 30.53 0.35 -7.89
CA THR A 65 29.85 -0.96 -7.82
C THR A 65 29.39 -1.31 -6.40
N ARG A 66 30.14 -0.92 -5.36
CA ARG A 66 29.76 -1.18 -3.97
C ARG A 66 28.48 -0.43 -3.59
N LEU A 67 28.35 0.82 -4.04
CA LEU A 67 27.14 1.62 -3.82
C LEU A 67 25.92 0.97 -4.48
N ARG A 68 26.07 0.44 -5.70
CA ARG A 68 24.98 -0.24 -6.42
C ARG A 68 24.50 -1.50 -5.70
N TRP A 69 25.41 -2.29 -5.13
CA TRP A 69 25.02 -3.41 -4.28
C TRP A 69 24.34 -2.96 -2.99
N ALA A 70 24.83 -1.89 -2.35
CA ALA A 70 24.20 -1.34 -1.16
C ALA A 70 22.75 -0.88 -1.44
N ILE A 71 22.51 -0.21 -2.57
CA ILE A 71 21.17 0.18 -3.01
C ILE A 71 20.29 -1.06 -3.26
N ALA A 72 20.80 -2.06 -3.99
CA ALA A 72 20.05 -3.27 -4.28
C ALA A 72 19.63 -4.01 -2.99
N VAL A 73 20.54 -4.14 -2.03
CA VAL A 73 20.27 -4.78 -0.73
C VAL A 73 19.30 -3.95 0.10
N ALA A 74 19.53 -2.64 0.22
CA ALA A 74 18.64 -1.76 0.98
C ALA A 74 17.20 -1.79 0.42
N MET A 75 17.05 -1.74 -0.90
CA MET A 75 15.75 -1.81 -1.55
C MET A 75 15.10 -3.19 -1.43
N ALA A 76 15.87 -4.28 -1.55
CA ALA A 76 15.33 -5.62 -1.35
C ALA A 76 14.87 -5.86 0.09
N LEU A 77 15.60 -5.33 1.08
CA LEU A 77 15.19 -5.36 2.48
C LEU A 77 13.94 -4.53 2.71
N PHE A 78 13.85 -3.34 2.12
CA PHE A 78 12.64 -2.51 2.20
C PHE A 78 11.41 -3.24 1.67
N VAL A 79 11.49 -3.81 0.46
CA VAL A 79 10.40 -4.61 -0.13
C VAL A 79 10.08 -5.82 0.75
N GLY A 80 11.11 -6.53 1.25
CA GLY A 80 10.92 -7.73 2.06
C GLY A 80 10.30 -7.46 3.43
N ILE A 81 10.69 -6.39 4.12
CA ILE A 81 10.14 -6.00 5.43
C ILE A 81 8.68 -5.59 5.29
N ASN A 82 8.33 -4.89 4.20
CA ASN A 82 6.96 -4.44 3.94
C ASN A 82 6.07 -5.48 3.26
N LEU A 83 6.56 -6.71 3.06
CA LEU A 83 5.87 -7.70 2.23
C LEU A 83 4.52 -8.14 2.82
N VAL A 84 4.40 -8.24 4.14
CA VAL A 84 3.15 -8.61 4.80
C VAL A 84 2.05 -7.58 4.51
N PHE A 85 2.35 -6.29 4.69
CA PHE A 85 1.43 -5.20 4.37
C PHE A 85 1.10 -5.18 2.88
N ALA A 86 2.13 -5.34 2.03
CA ALA A 86 1.95 -5.31 0.60
C ALA A 86 1.08 -6.45 0.07
N VAL A 87 1.24 -7.67 0.59
CA VAL A 87 0.37 -8.81 0.25
C VAL A 87 -1.06 -8.55 0.70
N SER A 88 -1.22 -7.99 1.89
CA SER A 88 -2.51 -7.57 2.44
C SER A 88 -3.21 -6.59 1.49
N ASP A 89 -2.57 -5.49 1.09
CA ASP A 89 -3.22 -4.49 0.24
C ASP A 89 -3.47 -5.00 -1.18
N LEU A 90 -2.51 -5.74 -1.75
CA LEU A 90 -2.63 -6.27 -3.10
C LEU A 90 -3.64 -7.42 -3.22
N ALA A 91 -4.12 -7.96 -2.11
CA ALA A 91 -5.21 -8.94 -2.09
C ALA A 91 -6.61 -8.29 -2.16
N HIS A 92 -6.71 -6.97 -1.96
CA HIS A 92 -7.97 -6.24 -1.83
C HIS A 92 -8.07 -5.10 -2.87
N PRO A 93 -8.16 -5.42 -4.17
CA PRO A 93 -8.25 -4.43 -5.25
C PRO A 93 -9.47 -3.50 -5.14
N GLU A 94 -10.51 -3.92 -4.44
CA GLU A 94 -11.70 -3.15 -4.14
C GLU A 94 -11.45 -1.94 -3.22
N SER A 95 -10.25 -1.82 -2.65
CA SER A 95 -9.77 -0.61 -1.96
C SER A 95 -8.67 0.06 -2.78
N PRO A 96 -9.01 0.93 -3.77
CA PRO A 96 -8.08 1.34 -4.82
C PRO A 96 -6.89 2.15 -4.32
N GLY A 97 -7.07 2.94 -3.27
CA GLY A 97 -6.01 3.76 -2.67
C GLY A 97 -4.81 2.91 -2.28
N PRO A 98 -4.92 2.07 -1.23
CA PRO A 98 -3.84 1.21 -0.79
C PRO A 98 -3.34 0.26 -1.88
N PHE A 99 -4.25 -0.37 -2.64
CA PHE A 99 -3.88 -1.31 -3.69
C PHE A 99 -2.94 -0.70 -4.74
N VAL A 100 -3.31 0.45 -5.31
CA VAL A 100 -2.54 1.08 -6.38
C VAL A 100 -1.24 1.68 -5.85
N THR A 101 -1.25 2.35 -4.69
CA THR A 101 -0.03 2.92 -4.13
C THR A 101 0.96 1.85 -3.71
N THR A 102 0.50 0.74 -3.14
CA THR A 102 1.34 -0.42 -2.82
C THR A 102 1.89 -1.07 -4.10
N ALA A 103 1.10 -1.19 -5.17
CA ALA A 103 1.59 -1.68 -6.46
C ALA A 103 2.72 -0.79 -7.01
N ILE A 104 2.61 0.53 -6.91
CA ILE A 104 3.68 1.48 -7.28
C ILE A 104 4.96 1.18 -6.50
N VAL A 105 4.85 1.08 -5.16
CA VAL A 105 6.00 0.82 -4.29
C VAL A 105 6.69 -0.50 -4.65
N ILE A 106 5.93 -1.58 -4.84
CA ILE A 106 6.48 -2.91 -5.15
C ILE A 106 7.11 -2.93 -6.55
N VAL A 107 6.41 -2.43 -7.58
CA VAL A 107 6.90 -2.44 -8.96
C VAL A 107 8.17 -1.62 -9.09
N PHE A 108 8.20 -0.40 -8.55
CA PHE A 108 9.41 0.43 -8.59
C PHE A 108 10.52 -0.10 -7.67
N GLY A 109 10.18 -0.71 -6.54
CA GLY A 109 11.14 -1.36 -5.66
C GLY A 109 11.87 -2.50 -6.36
N LEU A 110 11.13 -3.42 -6.98
CA LEU A 110 11.68 -4.54 -7.74
C LEU A 110 12.47 -4.07 -8.98
N ALA A 111 11.95 -3.08 -9.71
CA ALA A 111 12.66 -2.49 -10.85
C ALA A 111 14.00 -1.87 -10.40
N THR A 112 14.01 -1.16 -9.26
CA THR A 112 15.22 -0.56 -8.67
C THR A 112 16.23 -1.63 -8.28
N VAL A 113 15.80 -2.72 -7.64
CA VAL A 113 16.68 -3.86 -7.33
C VAL A 113 17.30 -4.41 -8.61
N GLY A 114 16.50 -4.69 -9.64
CA GLY A 114 16.98 -5.21 -10.92
C GLY A 114 17.98 -4.28 -11.61
N LEU A 115 17.68 -2.99 -11.68
CA LEU A 115 18.54 -1.96 -12.27
C LEU A 115 19.85 -1.80 -11.49
N ALA A 116 19.80 -1.77 -10.16
CA ALA A 116 20.97 -1.66 -9.30
C ALA A 116 21.88 -2.91 -9.42
N VAL A 117 21.31 -4.11 -9.47
CA VAL A 117 22.04 -5.37 -9.70
C VAL A 117 22.69 -5.41 -11.08
N ALA A 118 21.95 -5.06 -12.14
CA ALA A 118 22.50 -5.02 -13.49
C ALA A 118 23.63 -4.00 -13.63
N ALA A 119 23.45 -2.82 -13.03
CA ALA A 119 24.47 -1.79 -12.95
C ALA A 119 25.71 -2.29 -12.18
N ALA A 120 25.54 -2.96 -11.04
CA ALA A 120 26.64 -3.53 -10.27
C ALA A 120 27.42 -4.59 -11.08
N ARG A 121 26.70 -5.41 -11.86
CA ARG A 121 27.25 -6.44 -12.76
C ARG A 121 27.71 -5.91 -14.12
N ARG A 122 27.59 -4.60 -14.36
CA ARG A 122 27.92 -3.92 -15.63
C ARG A 122 27.23 -4.55 -16.86
N ARG A 123 26.03 -5.11 -16.68
CA ARG A 123 25.26 -5.72 -17.78
C ARG A 123 24.32 -4.71 -18.41
N PRO A 124 24.27 -4.50 -19.74
CA PRO A 124 23.31 -3.61 -20.42
C PRO A 124 21.85 -3.99 -20.13
N LEU A 125 21.00 -2.98 -19.89
CA LEU A 125 19.56 -3.10 -19.73
C LEU A 125 18.93 -1.91 -20.43
N PRO A 126 17.89 -2.14 -21.23
CA PRO A 126 17.18 -1.08 -21.90
C PRO A 126 16.20 -0.44 -20.90
N LEU A 127 16.45 0.79 -20.47
CA LEU A 127 15.59 1.48 -19.49
C LEU A 127 14.14 1.64 -19.97
N ALA A 128 13.96 1.99 -21.24
CA ALA A 128 12.62 2.25 -21.79
C ALA A 128 11.68 1.02 -21.68
N PRO A 129 12.10 -0.21 -22.07
CA PRO A 129 11.33 -1.42 -21.79
C PRO A 129 11.10 -1.71 -20.30
N VAL A 130 12.07 -1.45 -19.43
CA VAL A 130 11.91 -1.68 -17.97
C VAL A 130 10.80 -0.78 -17.42
N PHE A 131 10.87 0.53 -17.68
CA PHE A 131 9.87 1.47 -17.21
C PHE A 131 8.54 1.37 -17.98
N GLY A 132 8.57 1.01 -19.26
CA GLY A 132 7.37 0.72 -20.04
C GLY A 132 6.62 -0.50 -19.49
N GLY A 133 7.34 -1.56 -19.13
CA GLY A 133 6.77 -2.73 -18.45
C GLY A 133 6.21 -2.39 -17.08
N ALA A 134 6.96 -1.64 -16.26
CA ALA A 134 6.49 -1.16 -14.97
C ALA A 134 5.21 -0.32 -15.12
N GLY A 135 5.18 0.64 -16.04
CA GLY A 135 4.00 1.45 -16.32
C GLY A 135 2.80 0.62 -16.79
N ALA A 136 3.01 -0.38 -17.65
CA ALA A 136 1.94 -1.27 -18.10
C ALA A 136 1.35 -2.10 -16.94
N VAL A 137 2.18 -2.60 -16.03
CA VAL A 137 1.73 -3.31 -14.82
C VAL A 137 0.90 -2.38 -13.94
N LEU A 138 1.34 -1.14 -13.74
CA LEU A 138 0.62 -0.17 -12.90
C LEU A 138 -0.71 0.28 -13.52
N VAL A 139 -0.76 0.46 -14.84
CA VAL A 139 -2.02 0.73 -15.54
C VAL A 139 -2.99 -0.45 -15.39
N LEU A 140 -2.50 -1.68 -15.55
CA LEU A 140 -3.32 -2.86 -15.32
C LEU A 140 -3.82 -2.94 -13.88
N ALA A 141 -2.95 -2.69 -12.90
CA ALA A 141 -3.33 -2.65 -11.48
C ALA A 141 -4.44 -1.62 -11.22
N ALA A 142 -4.30 -0.40 -11.76
CA ALA A 142 -5.33 0.63 -11.62
C ALA A 142 -6.66 0.23 -12.27
N ILE A 143 -6.64 -0.44 -13.44
CA ILE A 143 -7.85 -0.97 -14.07
C ILE A 143 -8.51 -2.05 -13.21
N VAL A 144 -7.72 -2.99 -12.69
CA VAL A 144 -8.23 -4.06 -11.80
C VAL A 144 -8.87 -3.46 -10.56
N ALA A 145 -8.22 -2.49 -9.91
CA ALA A 145 -8.77 -1.80 -8.75
C ALA A 145 -10.07 -1.05 -9.06
N ALA A 146 -10.11 -0.32 -10.18
CA ALA A 146 -11.31 0.40 -10.60
C ALA A 146 -12.49 -0.55 -10.89
N VAL A 147 -12.23 -1.70 -11.52
CA VAL A 147 -13.27 -2.71 -11.79
C VAL A 147 -13.73 -3.38 -10.49
N ALA A 148 -12.82 -3.70 -9.58
CA ALA A 148 -13.16 -4.32 -8.30
C ALA A 148 -13.98 -3.37 -7.41
N ALA A 149 -13.55 -2.13 -7.25
CA ALA A 149 -14.26 -1.13 -6.46
C ALA A 149 -15.65 -0.81 -7.05
N ALA A 150 -15.79 -0.78 -8.38
CA ALA A 150 -17.10 -0.59 -9.02
C ALA A 150 -18.06 -1.79 -8.83
N GLY A 151 -17.55 -2.93 -8.35
CA GLY A 151 -18.35 -4.11 -8.02
C GLY A 151 -18.67 -4.25 -6.54
N VAL A 152 -18.24 -3.31 -5.69
CA VAL A 152 -18.65 -3.26 -4.28
C VAL A 152 -19.92 -2.43 -4.18
N ASP A 153 -20.93 -3.02 -3.55
CA ASP A 153 -22.18 -2.34 -3.21
C ASP A 153 -22.14 -1.96 -1.72
N ASP A 154 -22.61 -0.76 -1.40
CA ASP A 154 -22.84 -0.36 -0.01
C ASP A 154 -24.15 -0.98 0.49
N ASP A 155 -24.09 -1.55 1.69
CA ASP A 155 -25.28 -1.94 2.41
C ASP A 155 -25.98 -0.72 3.00
N VAL A 156 -27.30 -0.85 3.17
CA VAL A 156 -28.13 0.20 3.78
C VAL A 156 -28.59 -0.25 5.15
N ALA A 157 -28.53 0.67 6.13
CA ALA A 157 -29.10 0.45 7.46
C ALA A 157 -30.54 -0.04 7.39
N GLN A 158 -30.84 -1.10 8.15
CA GLN A 158 -32.20 -1.59 8.37
C GLN A 158 -32.76 -1.06 9.70
N PRO A 159 -34.10 -1.01 9.85
CA PRO A 159 -34.71 -0.61 11.11
C PRO A 159 -34.26 -1.52 12.25
N GLY A 160 -33.64 -0.92 13.28
CA GLY A 160 -33.12 -1.65 14.44
C GLY A 160 -31.63 -1.99 14.37
N ASP A 161 -30.94 -1.62 13.29
CA ASP A 161 -29.48 -1.70 13.24
C ASP A 161 -28.84 -0.60 14.10
N VAL A 162 -27.66 -0.92 14.64
CA VAL A 162 -26.80 0.04 15.36
C VAL A 162 -25.57 0.31 14.52
N THR A 163 -25.21 1.59 14.35
CA THR A 163 -24.03 1.98 13.58
C THR A 163 -22.74 1.78 14.39
N VAL A 164 -21.73 1.23 13.74
CA VAL A 164 -20.34 1.18 14.20
C VAL A 164 -19.48 1.88 13.17
N VAL A 165 -18.71 2.88 13.57
CA VAL A 165 -17.90 3.67 12.64
C VAL A 165 -16.43 3.25 12.76
N ALA A 166 -15.82 2.88 11.65
CA ALA A 166 -14.39 2.73 11.51
C ALA A 166 -13.82 4.04 10.93
N GLU A 167 -12.99 4.74 11.70
CA GLU A 167 -12.36 6.00 11.28
C GLU A 167 -11.02 6.14 12.00
N ASP A 168 -10.02 6.72 11.32
CA ASP A 168 -8.69 6.99 11.88
C ASP A 168 -8.02 5.73 12.49
N PHE A 169 -8.20 4.56 11.85
CA PHE A 169 -7.71 3.27 12.35
C PHE A 169 -8.23 2.87 13.73
N ASP A 170 -9.41 3.38 14.10
CA ASP A 170 -10.03 3.09 15.38
C ASP A 170 -11.46 2.60 15.23
N TYR A 171 -11.94 1.94 16.27
CA TYR A 171 -13.33 1.63 16.48
C TYR A 171 -13.84 2.26 17.78
N PRO A 172 -15.16 2.41 17.98
CA PRO A 172 -15.69 2.82 19.26
C PRO A 172 -15.34 1.80 20.35
N GLU A 173 -14.85 2.29 21.50
CA GLU A 173 -14.47 1.43 22.62
C GLU A 173 -15.64 0.52 23.09
N VAL A 174 -16.87 1.04 23.06
CA VAL A 174 -18.08 0.33 23.46
C VAL A 174 -19.22 0.60 22.49
N VAL A 175 -19.87 -0.46 22.03
CA VAL A 175 -21.10 -0.44 21.23
C VAL A 175 -22.18 -1.18 22.01
N GLU A 176 -23.32 -0.54 22.28
CA GLU A 176 -24.44 -1.17 22.97
C GLU A 176 -25.57 -1.46 22.00
N VAL A 177 -26.04 -2.71 21.98
CA VAL A 177 -27.18 -3.15 21.17
C VAL A 177 -28.29 -3.66 22.08
N GLY A 178 -29.50 -3.15 21.88
CA GLY A 178 -30.67 -3.52 22.67
C GLY A 178 -31.18 -4.92 22.35
N ALA A 179 -31.97 -5.50 23.27
CA ALA A 179 -32.68 -6.75 23.02
C ALA A 179 -33.57 -6.62 21.77
N GLY A 180 -33.27 -7.40 20.73
CA GLY A 180 -33.97 -7.37 19.44
C GLY A 180 -33.29 -6.56 18.33
N ALA A 181 -32.06 -6.04 18.54
CA ALA A 181 -31.23 -5.55 17.44
C ALA A 181 -31.00 -6.67 16.43
N THR A 182 -31.21 -6.37 15.15
CA THR A 182 -31.15 -7.34 14.05
C THR A 182 -29.82 -7.31 13.30
N GLY A 183 -28.95 -6.36 13.63
CA GLY A 183 -27.68 -6.17 12.96
C GLY A 183 -26.93 -4.92 13.40
N LEU A 184 -25.72 -4.80 12.87
CA LEU A 184 -24.90 -3.59 12.89
C LEU A 184 -24.79 -3.07 11.45
N LEU A 185 -24.77 -1.75 11.29
CA LEU A 185 -24.21 -1.14 10.08
C LEU A 185 -22.79 -0.72 10.42
N VAL A 186 -21.79 -1.32 9.80
CA VAL A 186 -20.39 -0.96 10.01
C VAL A 186 -19.94 -0.08 8.86
N GLU A 187 -19.66 1.18 9.16
CA GLU A 187 -19.29 2.21 8.19
C GLU A 187 -17.77 2.37 8.20
N ASN A 188 -17.12 2.29 7.04
CA ASN A 188 -15.69 2.62 6.92
C ASN A 188 -15.53 4.00 6.30
N LEU A 189 -15.13 4.98 7.10
CA LEU A 189 -14.92 6.35 6.64
C LEU A 189 -13.49 6.60 6.14
N ASP A 190 -12.59 5.64 6.34
CA ASP A 190 -11.20 5.74 5.92
C ASP A 190 -11.03 5.43 4.43
N ALA A 191 -9.99 6.03 3.83
CA ALA A 191 -9.49 5.63 2.52
C ALA A 191 -8.65 4.33 2.57
N GLY A 192 -8.37 3.84 3.78
CA GLY A 192 -7.86 2.49 4.06
C GLY A 192 -9.01 1.49 4.21
N ARG A 193 -8.72 0.21 4.03
CA ARG A 193 -9.69 -0.86 4.31
C ARG A 193 -9.60 -1.28 5.77
N HIS A 194 -10.71 -1.79 6.29
CA HIS A 194 -10.77 -2.48 7.57
C HIS A 194 -11.42 -3.85 7.39
N ASN A 195 -11.47 -4.61 8.47
CA ASN A 195 -12.44 -5.68 8.60
C ASN A 195 -13.01 -5.68 10.02
N PHE A 196 -14.17 -6.30 10.17
CA PHE A 196 -14.88 -6.38 11.43
C PHE A 196 -15.04 -7.84 11.83
N ILE A 197 -14.39 -8.23 12.92
CA ILE A 197 -14.44 -9.58 13.47
C ILE A 197 -15.01 -9.50 14.88
N VAL A 198 -16.07 -10.24 15.17
CA VAL A 198 -16.56 -10.45 16.54
C VAL A 198 -15.94 -11.73 17.08
N GLU A 199 -15.35 -11.66 18.27
CA GLU A 199 -14.73 -12.82 18.92
C GLU A 199 -15.79 -13.89 19.24
N GLY A 200 -15.54 -15.11 18.76
CA GLY A 200 -16.49 -16.22 18.85
C GLY A 200 -17.28 -16.46 17.57
N GLU A 201 -17.33 -15.48 16.66
CA GLU A 201 -17.90 -15.63 15.32
C GLU A 201 -16.87 -16.13 14.32
N SER A 202 -17.35 -16.84 13.30
CA SER A 202 -16.49 -17.59 12.38
C SER A 202 -16.01 -16.82 11.16
N ALA A 203 -16.64 -15.69 10.81
CA ALA A 203 -16.35 -14.94 9.60
C ALA A 203 -15.97 -13.49 9.90
N ALA A 204 -14.90 -13.03 9.26
CA ALA A 204 -14.58 -11.62 9.15
C ALA A 204 -15.50 -10.97 8.12
N VAL A 205 -15.98 -9.77 8.44
CA VAL A 205 -16.69 -8.92 7.48
C VAL A 205 -15.68 -7.94 6.91
N GLU A 206 -15.43 -8.02 5.61
CA GLU A 206 -14.54 -7.07 4.94
C GLU A 206 -15.22 -5.70 4.82
N LEU A 207 -14.43 -4.65 5.04
CA LEU A 207 -14.85 -3.26 4.93
C LEU A 207 -13.89 -2.55 3.96
N PRO A 208 -14.17 -2.60 2.65
CA PRO A 208 -13.44 -1.80 1.68
C PRO A 208 -13.41 -0.31 2.05
N ALA A 209 -12.46 0.42 1.47
CA ALA A 209 -12.30 1.84 1.73
C ALA A 209 -13.56 2.63 1.36
N GLY A 210 -14.10 3.40 2.30
CA GLY A 210 -15.25 4.28 2.07
C GLY A 210 -16.60 3.58 1.91
N THR A 211 -16.75 2.34 2.38
CA THR A 211 -17.97 1.54 2.18
C THR A 211 -18.67 1.17 3.48
N ASP A 212 -19.96 0.90 3.38
CA ASP A 212 -20.80 0.47 4.49
C ASP A 212 -21.19 -1.00 4.33
N THR A 213 -21.01 -1.81 5.38
CA THR A 213 -21.39 -3.22 5.38
C THR A 213 -22.31 -3.55 6.55
N ARG A 214 -23.42 -4.24 6.26
CA ARG A 214 -24.36 -4.67 7.30
C ARG A 214 -23.98 -6.04 7.84
N VAL A 215 -23.78 -6.12 9.15
CA VAL A 215 -23.47 -7.36 9.88
C VAL A 215 -24.72 -7.84 10.59
N ALA A 216 -25.21 -9.03 10.26
CA ALA A 216 -26.31 -9.64 11.02
C ALA A 216 -25.81 -10.03 12.42
N LEU A 217 -26.59 -9.70 13.45
CA LEU A 217 -26.31 -10.08 14.83
C LEU A 217 -27.21 -11.26 15.23
N ASP A 218 -26.59 -12.39 15.54
CA ASP A 218 -27.23 -13.58 16.13
C ASP A 218 -26.47 -13.99 17.40
N LEU A 219 -26.42 -13.06 18.37
CA LEU A 219 -25.69 -13.21 19.62
C LEU A 219 -26.63 -13.22 20.81
N GLU A 220 -26.32 -14.03 21.81
CA GLU A 220 -27.01 -14.00 23.11
C GLU A 220 -26.63 -12.73 23.88
N PRO A 221 -27.44 -12.30 24.87
CA PRO A 221 -27.05 -11.20 25.77
C PRO A 221 -25.69 -11.46 26.44
N GLY A 222 -24.78 -10.50 26.37
CA GLY A 222 -23.40 -10.66 26.81
C GLY A 222 -22.46 -9.54 26.35
N GLU A 223 -21.17 -9.68 26.67
CA GLU A 223 -20.10 -8.79 26.19
C GLU A 223 -19.19 -9.57 25.24
N TYR A 224 -18.93 -9.00 24.06
CA TYR A 224 -18.11 -9.59 23.01
C TYR A 224 -17.06 -8.60 22.56
N ARG A 225 -15.81 -9.04 22.40
CA ARG A 225 -14.78 -8.21 21.79
C ARG A 225 -14.97 -8.22 20.28
N PHE A 226 -14.78 -7.08 19.63
CA PHE A 226 -14.65 -7.02 18.18
C PHE A 226 -13.37 -6.28 17.80
N TYR A 227 -12.77 -6.62 16.66
CA TYR A 227 -11.47 -6.09 16.27
C TYR A 227 -11.24 -6.13 14.76
N CYS A 228 -10.27 -5.33 14.29
CA CYS A 228 -9.71 -5.39 12.95
C CYS A 228 -8.45 -6.26 12.93
N SER A 229 -8.30 -7.14 11.95
CA SER A 229 -7.13 -8.00 11.77
C SER A 229 -6.25 -7.59 10.58
N VAL A 230 -6.50 -6.43 9.98
CA VAL A 230 -5.67 -5.90 8.89
C VAL A 230 -4.25 -5.65 9.44
N PRO A 231 -3.19 -6.15 8.78
CA PRO A 231 -1.82 -5.93 9.25
C PRO A 231 -1.51 -4.45 9.46
N GLY A 232 -1.05 -4.10 10.65
CA GLY A 232 -0.74 -2.72 11.04
C GLY A 232 -1.84 -2.01 11.82
N HIS A 233 -3.04 -2.61 11.94
CA HIS A 233 -4.17 -2.06 12.69
C HIS A 233 -4.21 -2.66 14.11
N ASP A 234 -3.04 -2.91 14.69
CA ASP A 234 -2.92 -3.50 16.02
C ASP A 234 -3.55 -2.57 17.07
N GLY A 235 -4.52 -3.07 17.82
CA GLY A 235 -5.22 -2.29 18.85
C GLY A 235 -6.52 -1.63 18.39
N MET A 236 -6.89 -1.77 17.11
CA MET A 236 -8.20 -1.38 16.60
C MET A 236 -9.27 -2.39 17.05
N GLU A 237 -9.77 -2.21 18.28
CA GLU A 237 -10.72 -3.10 18.94
C GLU A 237 -11.71 -2.36 19.84
N GLY A 238 -12.85 -2.99 20.09
CA GLY A 238 -13.88 -2.49 20.98
C GLY A 238 -14.71 -3.61 21.62
N THR A 239 -15.69 -3.22 22.43
CA THR A 239 -16.59 -4.14 23.13
C THR A 239 -18.03 -3.96 22.68
N LEU A 240 -18.62 -5.01 22.12
CA LEU A 240 -20.04 -5.10 21.81
C LEU A 240 -20.80 -5.63 23.03
N ARG A 241 -21.74 -4.85 23.55
CA ARG A 241 -22.65 -5.23 24.64
C ARG A 241 -24.03 -5.53 24.09
N VAL A 242 -24.41 -6.80 24.14
CA VAL A 242 -25.76 -7.26 23.80
C VAL A 242 -26.61 -7.24 25.06
N LEU A 243 -27.54 -6.30 25.14
CA LEU A 243 -28.43 -6.13 26.28
C LEU A 243 -29.58 -7.14 26.22
N GLY A 244 -29.99 -7.66 27.38
CA GLY A 244 -31.10 -8.62 27.54
C GLY A 244 -32.48 -7.99 27.74
#